data_AF-V4HBF8-F1
#
_entry.id   AF-V4HBF8-F1
#
_cell.length_a   1.000
_cell.length_b   1.000
_cell.length_c   1.000
_cell.angle_alpha   90.00
_cell.angle_beta   90.00
_cell.angle_gamma   90.00
#
_symmetry.space_group_name_H-M   'P 1'
#
loop_
_entity.id
_entity.type
_entity.pdbx_description
1 polymer ?
#
loop_
_entity_poly.entity_id
_entity_poly.type
_entity_poly.pdbx_seq_one_letter_code
_entity_poly.pdbx_strand_id
1 'polypeptide(L)' 'MHHLHRRSDGGADDPDNVVALCPNCHRRVHHGREGETFEADLVERVRDRSFD' A
#
# COMPACT_ATOMS: atom_id res chain seq x y z
N MET A 1 0.01 -3.69 8.84
CA MET A 1 1.01 -2.83 8.17
C MET A 1 1.24 -3.43 6.80
N HIS A 2 1.30 -2.58 5.77
CA HIS A 2 1.51 -2.96 4.38
C HIS A 2 2.67 -2.15 3.83
N HIS A 3 3.54 -2.77 3.02
CA HIS A 3 4.62 -2.07 2.33
C HIS A 3 4.15 -1.63 0.94
N LEU A 4 4.26 -0.35 0.62
CA LEU A 4 3.84 0.24 -0.67
C LEU A 4 4.72 -0.25 -1.82
N HIS A 5 6.03 -0.35 -1.58
CA HIS A 5 6.96 -1.13 -2.37
C HIS A 5 7.34 -2.38 -1.56
N ARG A 6 6.97 -3.56 -2.04
CA ARG A 6 7.12 -4.82 -1.29
C ARG A 6 8.59 -5.09 -0.97
N ARG A 7 8.86 -5.58 0.24
CA ARG A 7 10.23 -5.95 0.66
C ARG A 7 10.86 -7.04 -0.20
N SER A 8 10.06 -7.98 -0.70
CA SER A 8 10.51 -9.03 -1.63
C SER A 8 11.07 -8.47 -2.93
N ASP A 9 10.63 -7.27 -3.30
CA ASP A 9 10.92 -6.62 -4.58
C ASP A 9 11.97 -5.51 -4.41
N GLY A 10 12.61 -5.42 -3.23
CA GLY A 10 13.62 -4.40 -2.91
C GLY A 10 13.11 -3.21 -2.09
N GLY A 11 11.85 -3.25 -1.63
CA GLY A 11 11.25 -2.23 -0.77
C GLY A 11 12.00 -1.95 0.53
N ALA A 12 12.21 -0.67 0.83
CA ALA A 12 12.82 -0.22 2.08
C ALA A 12 11.95 -0.56 3.29
N ASP A 13 12.58 -0.89 4.41
CA ASP A 13 11.93 -1.07 5.72
C ASP A 13 11.90 0.27 6.47
N ASP A 14 11.16 1.23 5.90
CA ASP A 14 11.14 2.63 6.32
C ASP A 14 9.69 3.13 6.50
N PRO A 15 9.40 4.04 7.47
CA PRO A 15 8.08 4.62 7.67
C PRO A 15 7.40 5.18 6.41
N ASP A 16 8.17 5.73 5.48
CA ASP A 16 7.63 6.31 4.24
C ASP A 16 7.16 5.23 3.24
N ASN A 17 7.63 4.00 3.40
CA ASN A 17 7.24 2.86 2.58
C ASN A 17 6.13 2.01 3.22
N VAL A 18 5.61 2.37 4.38
CA VAL A 18 4.57 1.59 5.07
C VAL A 18 3.29 2.37 5.30
N VAL A 19 2.16 1.65 5.20
CA VAL A 19 0.84 2.19 5.49
C VAL A 19 0.03 1.25 6.39
N ALA A 20 -0.77 1.83 7.26
CA ALA A 20 -1.75 1.07 8.05
C ALA A 20 -2.99 0.78 7.19
N LEU A 21 -3.30 -0.49 7.02
CA LEU A 21 -4.54 -0.96 6.39
C LEU A 21 -5.32 -1.80 7.39
N CYS A 22 -6.65 -1.74 7.32
CA CYS A 22 -7.49 -2.72 8.00
C CYS A 22 -7.33 -4.11 7.37
N PRO A 23 -7.71 -5.21 8.07
CA PRO A 23 -7.53 -6.56 7.56
C PRO A 23 -8.19 -6.81 6.19
N ASN A 24 -9.34 -6.20 5.93
CA ASN A 24 -10.05 -6.35 4.66
C ASN A 24 -9.32 -5.67 3.50
N CYS A 25 -8.84 -4.44 3.70
CA CYS A 25 -8.06 -3.71 2.68
C CYS A 25 -6.72 -4.41 2.42
N HIS A 26 -6.05 -4.89 3.48
CA HIS A 26 -4.82 -5.66 3.35
C HIS A 26 -5.05 -6.93 2.51
N ARG A 27 -6.13 -7.66 2.79
CA ARG A 27 -6.52 -8.83 2.00
C ARG A 27 -6.88 -8.48 0.56
N ARG A 28 -7.55 -7.35 0.32
CA ARG A 28 -7.90 -6.88 -1.04
C ARG A 28 -6.65 -6.64 -1.89
N VAL A 29 -5.60 -6.01 -1.34
CA VAL A 29 -4.33 -5.80 -2.04
C VAL A 29 -3.72 -7.13 -2.49
N HIS A 30 -3.61 -8.10 -1.56
CA HIS A 30 -2.88 -9.34 -1.85
C HIS A 30 -3.70 -10.43 -2.55
N HIS A 31 -5.02 -10.44 -2.38
CA HIS A 31 -5.88 -11.56 -2.79
C HIS A 31 -7.17 -11.13 -3.49
N GLY A 32 -7.41 -9.83 -3.68
CA GLY A 32 -8.55 -9.32 -4.42
C GLY A 32 -8.36 -9.49 -5.93
N ARG A 33 -9.46 -9.66 -6.67
CA ARG A 33 -9.44 -9.71 -8.15
C ARG A 33 -8.83 -8.45 -8.77
N GLU A 34 -8.95 -7.32 -8.10
CA GLU A 34 -8.46 -6.01 -8.51
C GLU A 34 -7.34 -5.53 -7.57
N GLY A 35 -6.56 -6.45 -7.01
CA GLY A 35 -5.51 -6.14 -6.03
C GLY A 35 -4.50 -5.12 -6.55
N GLU A 36 -4.06 -5.29 -7.81
CA GLU A 36 -3.11 -4.39 -8.47
C GLU A 36 -3.65 -2.98 -8.67
N THR A 37 -4.89 -2.84 -9.17
CA THR A 37 -5.56 -1.53 -9.30
C THR A 37 -5.73 -0.87 -7.94
N PHE A 38 -6.12 -1.64 -6.92
CA PHE A 38 -6.29 -1.12 -5.56
C PHE A 38 -4.94 -0.71 -4.92
N GLU A 39 -3.85 -1.44 -5.20
CA GLU A 39 -2.48 -1.09 -4.78
C GLU A 39 -2.01 0.20 -5.44
N ALA A 40 -2.24 0.37 -6.75
CA ALA A 40 -1.91 1.60 -7.48
C ALA A 40 -2.68 2.82 -6.92
N ASP A 41 -4.00 2.69 -6.74
CA ASP A 41 -4.83 3.74 -6.13
C ASP A 41 -4.37 4.10 -4.71
N LEU A 42 -3.98 3.10 -3.92
CA LEU A 42 -3.47 3.29 -2.57
C LEU A 42 -2.16 4.08 -2.58
N VAL A 43 -1.22 3.74 -3.46
CA VAL A 43 0.07 4.43 -3.61
C VAL A 43 -0.16 5.90 -3.98
N GLU A 44 -1.03 6.18 -4.95
CA GLU A 44 -1.34 7.55 -5.36
C GLU A 44 -1.95 8.37 -4.22
N ARG A 45 -2.89 7.80 -3.45
CA ARG A 45 -3.47 8.48 -2.26
C ARG A 45 -2.45 8.73 -1.16
N VAL A 46 -1.47 7.84 -0.99
CA VAL A 46 -0.40 8.04 0.00
C VAL A 46 0.61 9.09 -0.47
N ARG A 47 0.79 9.27 -1.78
CA ARG A 47 1.62 10.35 -2.36
C ARG A 47 0.92 11.70 -2.27
N ASP A 48 -0.37 11.73 -2.55
CA ASP A 48 -1.23 12.92 -2.42
C ASP A 48 -1.59 13.22 -0.95
N ARG A 49 -0.61 13.14 -0.04
CA ARG A 49 -0.72 13.58 1.37
C ARG A 49 -0.84 15.11 1.46
N SER A 50 -1.78 15.68 0.71
CA SER A 50 -2.33 17.02 0.86
C SER A 50 -3.11 17.06 2.18
N PHE A 51 -2.39 17.03 3.30
CA PHE A 51 -2.91 17.42 4.61
C PHE A 51 -2.68 18.93 4.73
N ASP A 52 -3.73 19.72 4.56
CA ASP A 52 -3.78 21.08 5.12
C ASP A 52 -3.79 21.01 6.65
#